data_AF-A0A0L8AI00-F1
#
_entry.id   AF-A0A0L8AI00-F1
#
_cell.length_a   1.000
_cell.length_b   1.000
_cell.length_c   1.000
_cell.angle_alpha   90.00
_cell.angle_beta   90.00
_cell.angle_gamma   90.00
#
_symmetry.space_group_name_H-M   'P 1'
#
loop_
_entity.id
_entity.type
_entity.pdbx_description
1 polymer ?
#
loop_
_entity_poly.entity_id
_entity_poly.type
_entity_poly.pdbx_seq_one_letter_code
_entity_poly.pdbx_strand_id
1 'polypeptide(L)'
;MDKLITDYIELATNHVELLFDGDSKKANKIHKKLMDIVLKIRKDKSLHGLYFDLLENKIITVRMWTAVEFSNTFEEKALRKLIEIEKLDSILSLTAYSLIDSIKKGMIKKVNWIDE
;
A
#
# COMPACT_ATOMS: atom_id res chain seq x y z
N MET A 1 -2.54 10.20 -16.41
CA MET A 1 -2.27 9.16 -15.40
C MET A 1 -3.00 7.90 -15.86
N ASP A 2 -2.38 6.72 -15.74
CA ASP A 2 -3.00 5.47 -16.16
C ASP A 2 -4.25 5.14 -15.32
N LYS A 3 -5.26 4.49 -15.93
CA LYS A 3 -6.54 4.21 -15.28
C LYS A 3 -6.39 3.29 -14.07
N LEU A 4 -5.55 2.26 -14.13
CA LEU A 4 -5.35 1.34 -13.00
C LEU A 4 -4.70 2.05 -11.82
N ILE A 5 -3.77 2.98 -12.09
CA ILE A 5 -3.13 3.81 -11.07
C ILE A 5 -4.15 4.76 -10.43
N THR A 6 -5.00 5.40 -11.23
CA THR A 6 -6.07 6.27 -10.71
C THR A 6 -7.07 5.48 -9.87
N ASP A 7 -7.55 4.34 -10.36
CA ASP A 7 -8.48 3.47 -9.63
C ASP A 7 -7.87 2.97 -8.30
N TYR A 8 -6.56 2.65 -8.31
CA TYR A 8 -5.83 2.28 -7.10
C TYR A 8 -5.81 3.42 -6.07
N ILE A 9 -5.47 4.64 -6.50
CA ILE A 9 -5.42 5.82 -5.63
C ILE A 9 -6.78 6.08 -4.98
N GLU A 10 -7.86 6.05 -5.76
CA GLU A 10 -9.22 6.25 -5.24
C GLU A 10 -9.60 5.17 -4.22
N LEU A 11 -9.35 3.90 -4.54
CA LEU A 11 -9.71 2.80 -3.64
C LEU A 11 -8.87 2.79 -2.37
N ALA A 12 -7.58 3.10 -2.44
CA ALA A 12 -6.70 3.19 -1.27
C ALA A 12 -7.11 4.33 -0.33
N THR A 13 -7.60 5.43 -0.91
CA THR A 13 -8.20 6.56 -0.17
C THR A 13 -9.49 6.13 0.52
N ASN A 14 -10.44 5.62 -0.25
CA ASN A 14 -11.77 5.22 0.25
C ASN A 14 -11.72 4.08 1.27
N HIS A 15 -10.74 3.17 1.17
CA HIS A 15 -10.61 2.05 2.10
C HIS A 15 -10.46 2.53 3.55
N VAL A 16 -9.62 3.54 3.76
CA VAL A 16 -9.34 4.05 5.11
C VAL A 16 -10.50 4.87 5.64
N GLU A 17 -11.19 5.64 4.80
CA GLU A 17 -12.41 6.36 5.19
C GLU A 17 -13.48 5.37 5.70
N LEU A 18 -13.69 4.26 4.99
CA LEU A 18 -14.64 3.24 5.44
C LEU A 18 -14.23 2.54 6.74
N LEU A 19 -12.92 2.42 7.02
CA LEU A 19 -12.45 1.90 8.31
C LEU A 19 -12.73 2.88 9.45
N PHE A 20 -12.57 4.19 9.21
CA PHE A 20 -12.94 5.22 10.19
C PHE A 20 -14.44 5.24 10.47
N ASP A 21 -15.26 5.02 9.45
CA ASP A 21 -16.72 4.96 9.57
C ASP A 21 -17.22 3.64 10.18
N GLY A 22 -16.33 2.67 10.43
CA GLY A 22 -16.69 1.35 10.94
C GLY A 22 -17.44 0.46 9.95
N ASP A 23 -17.47 0.81 8.65
CA ASP A 23 -18.12 0.02 7.59
C ASP A 23 -17.19 -1.09 7.07
N SER A 24 -16.90 -2.05 7.96
CA SER A 24 -16.00 -3.17 7.68
C SER A 24 -16.44 -4.01 6.47
N LYS A 25 -17.74 -4.08 6.19
CA LYS A 25 -18.27 -4.84 5.05
C LYS A 25 -17.87 -4.19 3.72
N LYS A 26 -18.04 -2.86 3.61
CA LYS A 26 -17.59 -2.14 2.41
C LYS A 26 -16.07 -2.05 2.35
N ALA A 27 -15.38 -1.84 3.47
CA ALA A 27 -13.92 -1.82 3.53
C ALA A 27 -13.34 -3.13 2.96
N ASN A 28 -13.84 -4.29 3.38
CA ASN A 28 -13.41 -5.59 2.85
C ASN A 28 -13.68 -5.74 1.33
N LYS A 29 -14.78 -5.17 0.83
CA LYS A 29 -15.05 -5.17 -0.62
C LYS A 29 -14.05 -4.29 -1.38
N ILE A 30 -13.68 -3.14 -0.82
CA ILE A 30 -12.64 -2.27 -1.40
C ILE A 30 -11.27 -2.96 -1.35
N HIS A 31 -10.91 -3.58 -0.22
CA HIS A 31 -9.69 -4.36 -0.09
C HIS A 31 -9.56 -5.40 -1.21
N LYS A 32 -10.61 -6.19 -1.46
CA LYS A 32 -10.60 -7.17 -2.56
C LYS A 32 -10.32 -6.51 -3.92
N LYS A 33 -10.96 -5.38 -4.21
CA LYS A 33 -10.73 -4.63 -5.46
C LYS A 33 -9.32 -4.08 -5.57
N LEU A 34 -8.75 -3.58 -4.47
CA LEU A 34 -7.36 -3.13 -4.41
C LEU A 34 -6.42 -4.25 -4.79
N MET A 35 -6.58 -5.44 -4.20
CA MET A 35 -5.76 -6.60 -4.53
C MET A 35 -5.89 -7.00 -6.00
N ASP A 36 -7.11 -6.99 -6.56
CA ASP A 36 -7.33 -7.28 -7.98
C ASP A 36 -6.62 -6.28 -8.91
N ILE A 37 -6.57 -4.99 -8.54
CA ILE A 37 -5.83 -3.96 -9.28
C ILE A 37 -4.33 -4.14 -9.15
N VAL A 38 -3.83 -4.39 -7.94
CA VAL A 38 -2.40 -4.66 -7.70
C VAL A 38 -1.93 -5.84 -8.56
N LEU A 39 -2.71 -6.91 -8.63
CA LEU A 39 -2.40 -8.05 -9.49
C LEU A 39 -2.32 -7.69 -10.98
N LYS A 40 -3.15 -6.75 -11.46
CA LYS A 40 -3.09 -6.26 -12.83
C LYS A 40 -1.85 -5.38 -13.06
N ILE A 41 -1.56 -4.47 -12.12
CA ILE A 41 -0.37 -3.62 -12.17
C ILE A 41 0.91 -4.48 -12.19
N ARG A 42 0.98 -5.54 -11.37
CA ARG A 42 2.13 -6.46 -11.37
C ARG A 42 2.38 -7.09 -12.73
N LYS A 43 1.32 -7.51 -13.42
CA LYS A 43 1.41 -8.12 -14.76
C LYS A 43 1.80 -7.14 -15.85
N ASP A 44 1.68 -5.84 -15.62
CA ASP A 44 2.00 -4.80 -16.58
C ASP A 44 3.25 -4.02 -16.15
N LYS A 45 4.40 -4.45 -16.67
CA LYS A 45 5.71 -3.83 -16.38
C LYS A 45 5.77 -2.34 -16.73
N SER A 46 4.94 -1.87 -17.66
CA SER A 46 4.90 -0.45 -18.02
C SER A 46 4.37 0.43 -16.89
N LEU A 47 3.61 -0.15 -15.96
CA LEU A 47 3.00 0.56 -14.82
C LEU A 47 3.88 0.53 -13.57
N HIS A 48 4.92 -0.30 -13.51
CA HIS A 48 5.74 -0.47 -12.30
C HIS A 48 6.38 0.84 -11.83
N GLY A 49 6.90 1.64 -12.76
CA GLY A 49 7.46 2.96 -12.43
C GLY A 49 6.42 3.90 -11.83
N LEU A 50 5.25 4.00 -12.49
CA LEU A 50 4.14 4.83 -11.99
C LEU A 50 3.63 4.37 -10.62
N TYR A 51 3.59 3.05 -10.39
CA TYR A 51 3.17 2.47 -9.12
C TYR A 51 4.20 2.71 -8.01
N PHE A 52 5.49 2.60 -8.33
CA PHE A 52 6.58 2.90 -7.41
C PHE A 52 6.63 4.38 -6.99
N ASP A 53 6.28 5.28 -7.89
CA ASP A 53 6.19 6.72 -7.60
C ASP A 53 5.09 7.05 -6.58
N LEU A 54 4.11 6.16 -6.39
CA LEU A 54 3.06 6.34 -5.38
C LEU A 54 3.58 6.29 -3.93
N LEU A 55 4.82 5.83 -3.69
CA LEU A 55 5.48 5.98 -2.40
C LEU A 55 5.61 7.45 -1.98
N GLU A 56 5.62 8.37 -2.92
CA GLU A 56 5.68 9.83 -2.68
C GLU A 56 4.34 10.53 -2.96
N ASN A 57 3.24 9.77 -3.05
CA ASN A 57 1.91 10.35 -3.26
C ASN A 57 1.52 11.31 -2.12
N LYS A 58 0.80 12.39 -2.44
CA LYS A 58 0.34 13.37 -1.45
C LYS A 58 -0.62 12.75 -0.42
N ILE A 59 -1.34 11.70 -0.80
CA ILE A 59 -2.29 11.00 0.04
C ILE A 59 -1.56 9.94 0.86
N ILE A 60 -1.63 10.06 2.18
CA ILE A 60 -0.92 9.16 3.10
C ILE A 60 -1.35 7.70 3.00
N THR A 61 -2.64 7.45 2.80
CA THR A 61 -3.19 6.10 2.72
C THR A 61 -2.67 5.37 1.49
N VAL A 62 -2.55 6.09 0.37
CA VAL A 62 -1.89 5.60 -0.86
C VAL A 62 -0.45 5.23 -0.56
N ARG A 63 0.32 6.13 0.08
CA ARG A 63 1.72 5.85 0.45
C ARG A 63 1.85 4.60 1.34
N MET A 64 0.97 4.44 2.32
CA MET A 64 0.97 3.28 3.22
C MET A 64 0.71 1.98 2.44
N TRP A 65 -0.35 1.96 1.64
CA TRP A 65 -0.70 0.80 0.81
C TRP A 65 0.42 0.43 -0.16
N THR A 66 1.03 1.43 -0.80
CA THR A 66 2.13 1.21 -1.74
C THR A 66 3.39 0.72 -1.01
N ALA A 67 3.69 1.22 0.19
CA ALA A 67 4.83 0.78 0.98
C ALA A 67 4.70 -0.67 1.44
N VAL A 68 3.49 -1.12 1.82
CA VAL A 68 3.22 -2.54 2.13
C VAL A 68 3.53 -3.42 0.93
N GLU A 69 3.09 -3.02 -0.26
CA GLU A 69 3.27 -3.80 -1.49
C GLU A 69 4.74 -3.95 -1.90
N PHE A 70 5.55 -2.94 -1.64
CA PHE A 70 6.98 -2.94 -1.94
C PHE A 70 7.89 -3.36 -0.79
N SER A 71 7.33 -3.70 0.39
CA SER A 71 8.11 -3.95 1.61
C SER A 71 9.13 -5.08 1.49
N ASN A 72 8.96 -5.99 0.52
CA ASN A 72 9.85 -7.12 0.30
C ASN A 72 10.78 -6.95 -0.92
N THR A 73 10.41 -6.12 -1.90
CA THR A 73 11.23 -5.94 -3.12
C THR A 73 12.13 -4.72 -3.02
N PHE A 74 11.60 -3.63 -2.47
CA PHE A 74 12.33 -2.39 -2.24
C PHE A 74 12.26 -2.05 -0.76
N GLU A 75 12.67 -3.01 0.08
CA GLU A 75 12.53 -2.98 1.54
C GLU A 75 13.02 -1.66 2.13
N GLU A 76 14.21 -1.20 1.75
CA GLU A 76 14.77 0.05 2.30
C GLU A 76 13.85 1.26 2.07
N LYS A 77 13.36 1.44 0.83
CA LYS A 77 12.52 2.60 0.49
C LYS A 77 11.12 2.47 1.10
N ALA A 78 10.55 1.26 1.09
CA ALA A 78 9.27 0.97 1.70
C ALA A 78 9.31 1.17 3.23
N LEU A 79 10.35 0.65 3.91
CA LEU A 79 10.54 0.83 5.35
C LEU A 79 10.74 2.30 5.71
N ARG A 80 11.56 3.05 4.96
CA ARG A 80 11.69 4.50 5.18
C ARG A 80 10.32 5.18 5.15
N LYS A 81 9.48 4.83 4.18
CA LYS A 81 8.14 5.39 4.07
C LYS A 81 7.22 4.99 5.23
N LEU A 82 7.27 3.74 5.67
CA LEU A 82 6.51 3.28 6.84
C LEU A 82 6.97 3.99 8.12
N ILE A 83 8.28 4.20 8.32
CA ILE A 83 8.83 4.94 9.47
C ILE A 83 8.38 6.41 9.45
N GLU A 84 8.27 7.03 8.29
CA GLU A 84 7.70 8.39 8.17
C GLU A 84 6.24 8.40 8.61
N ILE A 85 5.45 7.39 8.22
CA ILE A 85 4.03 7.28 8.55
C ILE A 85 3.83 6.97 10.05
N GLU A 86 4.65 6.09 10.61
CA GLU A 86 4.64 5.70 12.03
C GLU A 86 4.74 6.91 12.97
N LYS A 87 5.49 7.95 12.57
CA LYS A 87 5.72 9.15 13.38
C LYS A 87 4.55 10.14 13.40
N LEU A 88 3.49 9.87 12.66
CA LEU A 88 2.35 10.76 12.60
C LEU A 88 1.41 10.50 13.77
N ASP A 89 0.56 11.47 14.09
CA ASP A 89 -0.51 11.29 15.07
C ASP A 89 -1.79 10.81 14.35
N SER A 90 -1.85 9.51 14.02
CA SER A 90 -2.97 8.93 13.27
C SER A 90 -3.15 7.44 13.54
N ILE A 91 -4.33 6.88 13.22
CA ILE A 91 -4.56 5.42 13.29
C ILE A 91 -3.62 4.63 12.37
N LEU A 92 -3.15 5.26 11.29
CA LEU A 92 -2.23 4.66 10.33
C LEU A 92 -0.85 4.44 10.95
N SER A 93 -0.51 5.19 12.01
CA SER A 93 0.76 5.07 12.72
C SER A 93 0.90 3.74 13.43
N LEU A 94 -0.19 3.25 14.06
CA LEU A 94 -0.23 1.92 14.66
C LEU A 94 -0.09 0.81 13.61
N THR A 95 -0.75 1.00 12.46
CA THR A 95 -0.64 0.04 11.34
C THR A 95 0.78 0.00 10.80
N ALA A 96 1.40 1.17 10.58
CA ALA A 96 2.79 1.27 10.14
C ALA A 96 3.75 0.63 11.15
N TYR A 97 3.59 0.87 12.45
CA TYR A 97 4.37 0.22 13.50
C TYR A 97 4.29 -1.32 13.41
N SER A 98 3.07 -1.88 13.37
CA SER A 98 2.87 -3.33 13.29
C SER A 98 3.45 -3.93 12.02
N LEU A 99 3.38 -3.21 10.89
CA LEU A 99 3.98 -3.63 9.63
C LEU A 99 5.51 -3.62 9.70
N ILE A 100 6.13 -2.56 10.23
CA ILE A 100 7.59 -2.48 10.42
C ILE A 100 8.07 -3.63 11.29
N ASP A 101 7.41 -3.90 12.41
CA ASP A 101 7.74 -5.02 13.29
C ASP A 101 7.61 -6.37 12.57
N SER A 102 6.53 -6.56 11.80
CA SER A 102 6.31 -7.78 11.02
C SER A 102 7.35 -7.99 9.92
N ILE A 103 7.77 -6.92 9.24
CA ILE A 103 8.84 -6.95 8.22
C ILE A 103 10.16 -7.33 8.89
N LYS A 104 10.54 -6.65 9.97
CA LYS A 104 11.78 -6.93 10.71
C LYS A 104 11.87 -8.35 11.25
N LYS A 105 10.73 -8.94 11.61
CA LYS A 105 10.62 -10.34 12.07
C LYS A 105 10.52 -11.36 10.93
N GLY A 106 10.50 -10.92 9.67
CA GLY A 106 10.37 -11.80 8.50
C GLY A 106 9.01 -12.50 8.39
N MET A 107 7.95 -11.92 8.97
CA MET A 107 6.62 -12.51 9.04
C MET A 107 5.72 -12.16 7.84
N ILE A 108 6.12 -11.21 6.99
CA ILE A 108 5.35 -10.83 5.80
C ILE A 108 5.68 -11.77 4.64
N LYS A 109 4.63 -12.31 4.00
CA LYS A 109 4.78 -13.15 2.81
C LYS A 109 5.43 -12.34 1.69
N LYS A 110 6.53 -12.89 1.15
CA LYS A 110 7.32 -12.26 0.09
C LYS A 110 6.52 -12.15 -1.20
N VAL A 111 6.44 -10.94 -1.73
CA VAL A 111 6.08 -10.68 -3.13
C VAL A 111 7.32 -10.07 -3.75
N ASN A 112 7.82 -10.70 -4.82
CA ASN A 112 8.95 -10.17 -5.57
C ASN A 112 8.44 -9.45 -6.82
N TRP A 113 8.63 -8.14 -6.89
CA TRP A 113 8.31 -7.32 -8.07
C TRP A 113 9.39 -7.40 -9.16
N ILE A 114 10.51 -8.10 -8.91
CA ILE A 114 11.61 -8.26 -9.87
C ILE A 114 11.50 -9.57 -10.68
N ASP A 115 10.77 -10.58 -10.20
CA ASP A 115 10.81 -11.96 -10.74
C ASP A 115 9.57 -12.41 -11.56
N GLU A 116 8.69 -11.51 -11.99
CA GLU A 116 7.57 -11.83 -12.91
C GLU A 116 7.63 -11.00 -14.19
#